data_AF-A0A3N5ZJM2-F1
#
_entry.id   AF-A0A3N5ZJM2-F1
#
_cell.length_a   1.000
_cell.length_b   1.000
_cell.length_c   1.000
_cell.angle_alpha   90.00
_cell.angle_beta   90.00
_cell.angle_gamma   90.00
#
_symmetry.space_group_name_H-M   'P 1'
#
loop_
_entity.id
_entity.type
_entity.pdbx_description
1 polymer ?
#
loop_
_entity_poly.entity_id
_entity_poly.type
_entity_poly.pdbx_seq_one_letter_code
_entity_poly.pdbx_strand_id
1 'polypeptide(L)' 'PVFWACGVTPQNVLLKARLPFAVTHAPGYMFVSDLKNEAYAV' A
#
# COMPACT_ATOMS: atom_id res chain seq x y z
N PRO A 1 13.49 -17.65 6.19
CA PRO A 1 12.98 -16.29 5.90
C PRO A 1 11.44 -16.37 5.77
N VAL A 2 10.71 -15.31 6.12
CA VAL A 2 9.24 -15.27 6.02
C VAL A 2 8.82 -14.02 5.24
N PHE A 3 7.77 -14.13 4.43
CA PHE A 3 7.35 -13.11 3.48
C PHE A 3 5.84 -12.85 3.60
N TRP A 4 5.42 -11.60 3.44
CA TRP A 4 4.01 -11.19 3.46
C TRP A 4 3.69 -10.24 2.32
N ALA A 5 2.43 -10.29 1.85
CA ALA A 5 1.90 -9.27 0.98
C ALA A 5 1.89 -7.91 1.68
N CYS A 6 2.15 -6.83 0.93
CA CYS A 6 2.19 -5.47 1.43
C CYS A 6 1.49 -4.51 0.47
N GLY A 7 1.00 -3.38 0.99
CA GLY A 7 0.36 -2.31 0.22
C GLY A 7 1.27 -1.58 -0.79
N VAL A 8 2.54 -1.97 -0.93
CA VAL A 8 3.47 -1.45 -1.95
C VAL A 8 3.37 -2.19 -3.29
N THR A 9 2.70 -3.35 -3.35
CA THR A 9 2.49 -4.08 -4.61
C THR A 9 1.87 -3.20 -5.71
N PRO A 10 0.83 -2.38 -5.45
CA PRO A 10 0.30 -1.45 -6.44
C PRO A 10 1.34 -0.43 -6.94
N GLN A 11 2.23 0.07 -6.07
CA GLN A 11 3.29 1.02 -6.48
C GLN A 11 4.22 0.38 -7.52
N ASN A 12 4.58 -0.89 -7.33
CA ASN A 12 5.41 -1.62 -8.30
C ASN A 12 4.68 -1.87 -9.63
N VAL A 13 3.37 -2.10 -9.59
CA VAL A 13 2.54 -2.29 -10.80
C VAL A 13 2.42 -0.99 -11.59
N LEU A 14 2.28 0.16 -10.91
CA LEU A 14 2.17 1.47 -11.56
C LEU A 14 3.33 1.76 -12.52
N LEU A 15 4.54 1.35 -12.16
CA LEU A 15 5.74 1.50 -13.01
C LEU A 15 5.60 0.83 -14.38
N LYS A 16 4.78 -0.23 -14.49
CA LYS A 16 4.52 -0.97 -15.74
C LYS A 16 3.20 -0.61 -16.40
N ALA A 17 2.25 -0.09 -15.63
CA ALA A 17 0.89 0.20 -16.08
C ALA A 17 0.81 1.38 -17.06
N ARG A 18 1.85 2.22 -17.16
CA ARG A 18 1.92 3.39 -18.05
C ARG A 18 0.72 4.33 -17.88
N LEU A 19 0.30 4.54 -16.63
CA LEU A 19 -0.74 5.52 -16.33
C LEU A 19 -0.20 6.93 -16.59
N PRO A 20 -1.03 7.85 -17.11
CA PRO A 20 -0.59 9.23 -17.37
C PRO A 20 -0.24 9.97 -16.07
N PHE A 21 -0.84 9.58 -14.94
CA PHE A 21 -0.60 10.16 -13.63
C PHE A 21 -1.09 9.21 -12.53
N ALA A 22 -0.42 9.20 -11.38
CA ALA A 22 -0.85 8.50 -10.17
C ALA A 22 -0.30 9.20 -8.92
N VAL A 23 -1.02 9.12 -7.80
CA VAL A 23 -0.59 9.63 -6.49
C VAL A 23 -0.55 8.48 -5.50
N THR A 24 0.54 8.37 -4.75
CA THR A 24 0.72 7.38 -3.70
C THR A 24 1.42 8.00 -2.49
N HIS A 25 1.32 7.34 -1.34
CA HIS A 25 2.18 7.67 -0.22
C HIS A 25 3.63 7.22 -0.48
N ALA A 26 4.60 7.88 0.16
CA ALA A 26 5.98 7.42 0.18
C ALA A 26 6.13 6.25 1.18
N PRO A 27 6.98 5.24 0.93
CA PRO A 27 7.22 4.16 1.89
C PRO A 27 7.63 4.69 3.27
N GLY A 28 6.97 4.20 4.33
CA GLY A 28 7.15 4.70 5.70
C GLY A 28 6.28 5.91 6.08
N TYR A 29 5.54 6.51 5.13
CA TYR A 29 4.66 7.66 5.35
C TYR A 29 3.19 7.29 5.08
N MET A 30 2.66 6.32 5.81
CA MET A 30 1.30 5.81 5.61
C MET A 30 0.23 6.78 6.15
N PHE A 31 -1.01 6.63 5.65
CA PHE A 31 -2.17 7.31 6.22
C PHE A 31 -2.57 6.63 7.54
N VAL A 32 -2.53 7.36 8.65
CA VAL A 32 -3.01 6.88 9.95
C VAL A 32 -4.48 7.22 10.07
N SER A 33 -5.33 6.20 10.20
CA SER A 33 -6.78 6.34 10.36
C SER A 33 -7.22 6.14 11.81
N ASP A 34 -8.45 6.54 12.14
CA ASP A 34 -9.07 6.28 13.44
C ASP A 34 -9.56 4.83 13.63
N LEU A 35 -9.44 4.00 12.60
CA LEU A 35 -9.88 2.60 12.64
C LEU A 35 -8.85 1.72 13.33
N LYS A 36 -9.32 0.89 14.25
CA LYS A 36 -8.47 -0.09 14.93
C LYS A 36 -8.27 -1.33 14.07
N ASN A 37 -7.09 -1.94 14.18
CA ASN A 37 -6.74 -3.12 13.38
C ASN A 37 -7.70 -4.30 13.62
N GLU A 38 -8.25 -4.44 14.83
CA GLU A 38 -9.19 -5.51 15.18
C GLU A 38 -10.48 -5.46 14.35
N ALA A 39 -10.84 -4.30 13.80
CA ALA A 39 -11.99 -4.18 12.89
C ALA A 39 -11.77 -4.91 11.55
N TYR A 40 -10.52 -5.25 11.22
CA TYR A 40 -10.11 -5.91 9.98
C TYR A 40 -9.44 -7.27 10.20
N ALA A 41 -9.32 -7.72 11.44
CA ALA A 41 -8.84 -9.06 11.74
C ALA A 41 -9.91 -10.08 11.30
N VAL A 42 -9.53 -11.01 10.43
CA VAL A 42 -10.35 -12.16 9.99
C VAL A 42 -10.00 -13.38 10.84
#